data_AF-A0A523RDQ0-F1
#
_entry.id   AF-A0A523RDQ0-F1
#
_cell.length_a   1.000
_cell.length_b   1.000
_cell.length_c   1.000
_cell.angle_alpha   90.00
_cell.angle_beta   90.00
_cell.angle_gamma   90.00
#
_symmetry.space_group_name_H-M   'P 1'
#
loop_
_entity.id
_entity.type
_entity.pdbx_description
1 polymer ?
#
loop_
_entity_poly.entity_id
_entity_poly.type
_entity_poly.pdbx_seq_one_letter_code
_entity_poly.pdbx_strand_id
1 'polypeptide(L)'
;MSAKIREEINWSIVKEALDEGTVSGYKMAVIEAGKILENLLKQKGYPGKTIKDRILNARDNFHNLEGLLKAQQLRQNLTSNLEYQLTSLQVEDAVNAYHQAVIDLTSSEKANLSLLQRVRVTLKYYLPGKKRFIAFVLSGFFLFLLIVLILADTQFGRDFIQGVVGVTHFIFSWIMIIVLVVVGMAIIVIGSIFYFEKRHTTKIVDEEEKNNE
;
A
#
# COMPACT_ATOMS: atom_id res chain seq x y z
N MET A 1 10.20 24.34 17.87
CA MET A 1 9.07 23.48 17.41
C MET A 1 8.24 22.91 18.57
N SER A 2 8.76 22.77 19.80
CA SER A 2 8.00 22.26 20.96
C SER A 2 6.96 23.24 21.54
N ALA A 3 7.12 24.55 21.34
CA ALA A 3 6.15 25.56 21.78
C ALA A 3 4.84 25.52 20.97
N LYS A 4 4.95 25.32 19.64
CA LYS A 4 3.81 25.31 18.71
C LYS A 4 2.80 24.17 18.98
N ILE A 5 3.28 23.05 19.52
CA ILE A 5 2.42 21.89 19.85
C ILE A 5 1.55 22.18 21.10
N ARG A 6 2.00 23.02 22.03
CA ARG A 6 1.21 23.36 23.23
C ARG A 6 0.06 24.31 22.93
N GLU A 7 0.17 25.15 21.89
CA GLU A 7 -0.90 26.07 21.46
C GLU A 7 -1.99 25.41 20.60
N GLU A 8 -1.73 24.26 19.98
CA GLU A 8 -2.69 23.62 19.03
C GLU A 8 -3.62 22.58 19.67
N ILE A 9 -3.43 22.21 20.94
CA ILE A 9 -4.32 21.25 21.61
C ILE A 9 -5.55 21.99 22.14
N ASN A 10 -6.57 22.10 21.29
CA ASN A 10 -7.83 22.70 21.67
C ASN A 10 -8.65 21.76 22.57
N TRP A 11 -8.46 21.87 23.89
CA TRP A 11 -9.29 21.18 24.89
C TRP A 11 -10.59 21.94 25.23
N SER A 12 -10.82 23.15 24.66
CA SER A 12 -12.03 23.93 24.95
C SER A 12 -13.29 23.17 24.53
N ILE A 13 -13.24 22.49 23.38
CA ILE A 13 -14.35 21.70 22.84
C ILE A 13 -14.81 20.62 23.83
N VAL A 14 -13.87 19.99 24.53
CA VAL A 14 -14.20 18.98 25.55
C VAL A 14 -14.89 19.62 26.75
N LYS A 15 -14.43 20.80 27.19
CA LYS A 15 -15.03 21.54 28.30
C LYS A 15 -16.42 22.04 27.96
N GLU A 16 -16.58 22.68 26.80
CA GLU A 16 -17.86 23.17 26.29
C GLU A 16 -18.90 22.03 26.23
N ALA A 17 -18.50 20.85 25.73
CA ALA A 17 -19.38 19.68 25.70
C ALA A 17 -19.74 19.12 27.09
N LEU A 18 -18.85 19.23 28.08
CA LEU A 18 -19.17 18.86 29.47
C LEU A 18 -20.12 19.88 30.12
N ASP A 19 -19.91 21.16 29.86
CA ASP A 19 -20.67 22.27 30.43
C ASP A 19 -22.14 22.28 29.97
N GLU A 20 -22.44 21.68 28.81
CA GLU A 20 -23.82 21.45 28.37
C GLU A 20 -24.64 20.64 29.40
N GLY A 21 -23.99 19.77 30.19
CA GLY A 21 -24.67 18.94 31.20
C GLY A 21 -25.68 17.94 30.63
N THR A 22 -25.69 17.73 29.32
CA THR A 22 -26.60 16.81 28.63
C THR A 22 -25.92 15.46 28.35
N VAL A 23 -26.72 14.40 28.16
CA VAL A 23 -26.20 13.09 27.74
C VAL A 23 -25.45 13.19 26.41
N SER A 24 -25.93 14.04 25.49
CA SER A 24 -25.26 14.27 24.20
C SER A 24 -23.91 14.95 24.38
N GLY A 25 -23.85 16.00 25.20
CA GLY A 25 -22.61 16.71 25.54
C GLY A 25 -21.58 15.79 26.18
N TYR A 26 -21.99 14.95 27.13
CA TYR A 26 -21.12 13.93 27.74
C TYR A 26 -20.57 12.91 26.74
N LYS A 27 -21.39 12.43 25.80
CA LYS A 27 -20.91 11.54 24.73
C LYS A 27 -19.90 12.27 23.83
N MET A 28 -20.20 13.52 23.48
CA MET A 28 -19.33 14.35 22.65
C MET A 28 -17.98 14.61 23.33
N ALA A 29 -17.98 14.92 24.63
CA ALA A 29 -16.77 15.16 25.40
C ALA A 29 -15.80 13.97 25.35
N VAL A 30 -16.30 12.74 25.55
CA VAL A 30 -15.48 11.51 25.48
C VAL A 30 -14.95 11.28 24.06
N ILE A 31 -15.76 11.54 23.03
CA ILE A 31 -15.38 11.37 21.63
C ILE A 31 -14.28 12.36 21.24
N GLU A 32 -14.47 13.64 21.52
CA GLU A 32 -13.53 14.71 21.18
C GLU A 32 -12.23 14.59 21.98
N ALA A 33 -12.29 14.23 23.27
CA ALA A 33 -11.10 13.94 24.08
C ALA A 33 -10.24 12.82 23.45
N GLY A 34 -10.88 11.74 23.01
CA GLY A 34 -10.17 10.64 22.33
C GLY A 34 -9.61 11.04 20.96
N LYS A 35 -10.29 11.92 20.23
CA LYS A 35 -9.84 12.43 18.91
C LYS A 35 -8.61 13.33 19.05
N ILE A 36 -8.57 14.16 20.08
CA ILE A 36 -7.40 14.97 20.43
C ILE A 36 -6.19 14.07 20.68
N LEU A 37 -6.33 13.04 21.52
CA LEU A 37 -5.23 12.09 21.78
C LEU A 37 -4.79 11.36 20.50
N GLU A 38 -5.75 10.91 19.68
CA GLU A 38 -5.44 10.23 18.42
C GLU A 38 -4.63 11.12 17.48
N ASN A 39 -4.99 12.39 17.34
CA ASN A 39 -4.26 13.36 16.54
C ASN A 39 -2.85 13.58 17.09
N LEU A 40 -2.71 13.70 18.41
CA LEU A 40 -1.41 13.86 19.06
C LEU A 40 -0.51 12.63 18.84
N LEU A 41 -1.06 11.42 18.96
CA LEU A 41 -0.35 10.17 18.66
C LEU A 41 0.13 10.11 17.20
N LYS A 42 -0.72 10.55 16.25
CA LYS A 42 -0.38 10.64 14.82
C LYS A 42 0.74 11.65 14.58
N GLN A 43 0.63 12.85 15.14
CA GLN A 43 1.64 13.92 15.01
C GLN A 43 3.00 13.49 15.57
N LYS A 44 3.00 12.78 16.71
CA LYS A 44 4.21 12.23 17.32
C LYS A 44 4.80 11.03 16.58
N GLY A 45 4.05 10.46 15.62
CA GLY A 45 4.53 9.42 14.72
C GLY A 45 4.41 8.00 15.28
N TYR A 46 3.53 7.77 16.27
CA TYR A 46 3.29 6.43 16.78
C TYR A 46 2.57 5.57 15.72
N PRO A 47 3.13 4.40 15.35
CA PRO A 47 2.55 3.54 14.32
C PRO A 47 1.35 2.74 14.86
N GLY A 48 0.50 2.26 13.95
CA GLY A 48 -0.66 1.44 14.29
C GLY A 48 -1.83 1.64 13.33
N LYS A 49 -2.55 0.56 13.01
CA LYS A 49 -3.76 0.60 12.17
C LYS A 49 -4.92 1.21 12.96
N THR A 50 -5.02 0.87 14.23
CA THR A 50 -6.05 1.38 15.14
C THR A 50 -5.45 2.34 16.17
N ILE A 51 -6.32 3.11 16.83
CA ILE A 51 -5.92 3.99 17.93
C ILE A 51 -5.36 3.17 19.09
N LYS A 52 -5.99 2.02 19.39
CA LYS A 52 -5.50 1.08 20.39
C LYS A 52 -4.08 0.63 20.09
N ASP A 53 -3.75 0.31 18.83
CA ASP A 53 -2.38 -0.04 18.43
C ASP A 53 -1.40 1.09 18.71
N ARG A 54 -1.78 2.33 18.40
CA ARG A 54 -0.94 3.52 18.63
C ARG A 54 -0.73 3.76 20.12
N ILE A 55 -1.78 3.60 20.94
CA ILE A 55 -1.69 3.66 22.41
C ILE A 55 -0.72 2.60 22.93
N LEU A 56 -0.83 1.35 22.46
CA LEU A 56 0.05 0.27 22.88
C LEU A 56 1.51 0.48 22.45
N ASN A 57 1.73 1.06 21.27
CA ASN A 57 3.06 1.43 20.82
C ASN A 57 3.64 2.64 21.59
N ALA A 58 2.79 3.45 22.21
CA ALA A 58 3.17 4.57 23.06
C ALA A 58 3.17 4.23 24.56
N ARG A 59 2.91 2.96 24.94
CA ARG A 59 2.63 2.53 26.33
C ARG A 59 3.62 3.04 27.39
N ASP A 60 4.91 3.10 27.06
CA ASP A 60 5.97 3.49 27.99
C ASP A 60 5.94 5.00 28.31
N ASN A 61 5.09 5.77 27.63
CA ASN A 61 4.90 7.21 27.87
C ASN A 61 3.68 7.50 28.74
N PHE A 62 2.82 6.52 29.04
CA PHE A 62 1.58 6.76 29.79
C PHE A 62 1.70 6.30 31.24
N HIS A 63 1.30 7.15 32.18
CA HIS A 63 1.22 6.78 33.60
C HIS A 63 0.08 5.81 33.88
N ASN A 64 -1.06 5.99 33.22
CA ASN A 64 -2.25 5.17 33.40
C ASN A 64 -2.73 4.53 32.08
N LEU A 65 -1.99 3.52 31.61
CA LEU A 65 -2.33 2.79 30.40
C LEU A 65 -3.69 2.07 30.50
N GLU A 66 -4.00 1.48 31.66
CA GLU A 66 -5.22 0.70 31.83
C GLU A 66 -6.48 1.60 31.76
N GLY A 67 -6.47 2.72 32.49
CA GLY A 67 -7.55 3.71 32.44
C GLY A 67 -7.75 4.27 31.04
N LEU A 68 -6.66 4.55 30.32
CA LEU A 68 -6.73 5.00 28.93
C LEU A 68 -7.34 3.94 27.99
N LEU A 69 -7.00 2.66 28.16
CA LEU A 69 -7.59 1.57 27.37
C LEU A 69 -9.09 1.40 27.66
N LYS A 70 -9.51 1.56 28.93
CA LYS A 70 -10.93 1.58 29.31
C LYS A 70 -11.67 2.76 28.67
N ALA A 71 -11.09 3.96 28.70
CA ALA A 71 -11.64 5.15 28.05
C ALA A 71 -11.76 4.97 26.52
N GLN A 72 -10.79 4.30 25.89
CA GLN A 72 -10.83 3.96 24.46
C GLN A 72 -11.94 2.96 24.13
N GLN A 73 -12.15 1.97 24.99
CA GLN A 73 -13.26 1.02 24.83
C GLN A 73 -14.62 1.71 25.01
N LEU A 74 -14.75 2.61 25.99
CA LEU A 74 -15.96 3.41 26.18
C LEU A 74 -16.28 4.24 24.94
N ARG A 75 -15.29 4.95 24.39
CA ARG A 75 -15.44 5.72 23.15
C ARG A 75 -15.87 4.84 21.98
N GLN A 76 -15.29 3.64 21.87
CA GLN A 76 -15.67 2.69 20.82
C GLN A 76 -17.14 2.30 20.94
N ASN A 77 -17.60 1.97 22.15
CA ASN A 77 -19.01 1.65 22.41
C ASN A 77 -19.94 2.81 22.03
N LEU A 78 -19.59 4.04 22.41
CA LEU A 78 -20.35 5.25 22.08
C LEU A 78 -20.47 5.50 20.58
N THR A 79 -19.40 5.19 19.83
CA THR A 79 -19.39 5.38 18.37
C THR A 79 -20.16 4.27 17.65
N SER A 80 -20.13 3.03 18.19
CA SER A 80 -20.82 1.89 17.59
C SER A 80 -22.28 1.76 17.97
N ASN A 81 -22.69 2.31 19.12
CA ASN A 81 -24.02 2.17 19.68
C ASN A 81 -24.55 3.52 20.19
N LEU A 82 -25.51 4.08 19.44
CA LEU A 82 -26.13 5.38 19.75
C LEU A 82 -26.94 5.33 21.06
N GLU A 83 -27.53 4.18 21.40
CA GLU A 83 -28.36 3.97 22.60
C GLU A 83 -27.53 3.65 23.85
N TYR A 84 -26.19 3.63 23.74
CA TYR A 84 -25.34 3.34 24.88
C TYR A 84 -25.63 4.31 26.04
N GLN A 85 -25.92 3.73 27.21
CA GLN A 85 -26.17 4.46 28.45
C GLN A 85 -24.84 4.79 29.12
N LEU A 86 -24.65 6.09 29.38
CA LEU A 86 -23.39 6.63 29.88
C LEU A 86 -23.64 7.28 31.23
N THR A 87 -22.86 6.90 32.25
CA THR A 87 -22.92 7.54 33.57
C THR A 87 -21.96 8.72 33.66
N SER A 88 -22.27 9.70 34.50
CA SER A 88 -21.37 10.85 34.74
C SER A 88 -19.99 10.41 35.24
N LEU A 89 -19.93 9.38 36.10
CA LEU A 89 -18.67 8.82 36.58
C LEU A 89 -17.83 8.22 35.42
N GLN A 90 -18.46 7.50 34.49
CA GLN A 90 -17.76 6.97 33.32
C GLN A 90 -17.21 8.08 32.40
N VAL A 91 -17.95 9.19 32.28
CA VAL A 91 -17.51 10.37 31.52
C VAL A 91 -16.29 10.99 32.16
N GLU A 92 -16.37 11.26 33.46
CA GLU A 92 -15.29 11.87 34.23
C GLU A 92 -14.02 11.02 34.17
N ASP A 93 -14.13 9.71 34.45
CA ASP A 93 -13.01 8.78 34.39
C ASP A 93 -12.36 8.76 32.99
N ALA A 94 -13.17 8.71 31.94
CA ALA A 94 -12.66 8.64 30.57
C ALA A 94 -12.01 9.95 30.12
N VAL A 95 -12.65 11.09 30.39
CA VAL A 95 -12.10 12.41 30.04
C VAL A 95 -10.80 12.66 30.80
N ASN A 96 -10.75 12.33 32.11
CA ASN A 96 -9.54 12.45 32.92
C ASN A 96 -8.42 11.55 32.40
N ALA A 97 -8.72 10.31 32.01
CA ALA A 97 -7.73 9.40 31.43
C ALA A 97 -7.16 9.95 30.10
N TYR A 98 -7.99 10.50 29.23
CA TYR A 98 -7.53 11.14 28.00
C TYR A 98 -6.71 12.40 28.27
N HIS A 99 -7.16 13.25 29.20
CA HIS A 99 -6.45 14.48 29.57
C HIS A 99 -5.05 14.17 30.11
N GLN A 100 -4.94 13.21 31.03
CA GLN A 100 -3.66 12.76 31.56
C GLN A 100 -2.77 12.19 30.45
N ALA A 101 -3.31 11.37 29.55
CA ALA A 101 -2.56 10.83 28.43
C ALA A 101 -2.02 11.92 27.48
N VAL A 102 -2.76 13.01 27.28
CA VAL A 102 -2.32 14.18 26.52
C VAL A 102 -1.19 14.91 27.24
N ILE A 103 -1.31 15.11 28.56
CA ILE A 103 -0.25 15.72 29.39
C ILE A 103 1.03 14.87 29.33
N ASP A 104 0.89 13.56 29.49
CA ASP A 104 1.98 12.59 29.46
C ASP A 104 2.77 12.68 28.14
N LEU A 105 2.08 12.73 27.01
CA LEU A 105 2.70 12.82 25.70
C LEU A 105 3.32 14.19 25.41
N THR A 106 2.75 15.28 25.93
CA THR A 106 3.28 16.64 25.72
C THR A 106 4.47 16.96 26.62
N SER A 107 4.50 16.38 27.82
CA SER A 107 5.54 16.60 28.83
C SER A 107 6.74 15.67 28.65
N SER A 108 6.56 14.51 28.00
CA SER A 108 7.64 13.57 27.74
C SER A 108 8.60 14.08 26.65
N GLU A 109 9.87 14.35 27.01
CA GLU A 109 10.96 14.62 26.05
C GLU A 109 11.18 13.44 25.09
N LYS A 110 10.86 12.21 25.52
CA LYS A 110 10.96 10.98 24.72
C LYS A 110 9.87 10.86 23.64
N ALA A 111 8.87 11.74 23.67
CA ALA A 111 7.71 11.67 22.79
C ALA A 111 7.92 12.29 21.39
N ASN A 112 9.14 12.77 21.09
CA ASN A 112 9.56 13.06 19.72
C ASN A 112 10.40 11.90 19.20
N LEU A 113 9.73 10.92 18.59
CA LEU A 113 10.42 9.84 17.89
C LEU A 113 11.30 10.44 16.79
N SER A 114 12.62 10.26 16.92
CA SER A 114 13.60 10.57 15.86
C SER A 114 13.22 9.81 14.58
N LEU A 115 13.52 10.36 13.40
CA LEU A 115 13.16 9.75 12.11
C LEU A 115 13.58 8.26 12.02
N LEU A 116 14.76 7.92 12.55
CA LEU A 116 15.24 6.53 12.59
C LEU A 116 14.46 5.64 13.57
N GLN A 117 14.00 6.21 14.68
CA GLN A 117 13.15 5.49 15.65
C GLN A 117 11.75 5.26 15.06
N ARG A 118 11.18 6.25 14.35
CA ARG A 118 9.91 6.09 13.62
C ARG A 118 10.02 4.94 12.62
N VAL A 119 11.08 4.92 11.82
CA VAL A 119 11.33 3.83 10.85
C VAL A 119 11.48 2.51 11.58
N ARG A 120 12.28 2.42 12.64
CA ARG A 120 12.48 1.16 13.39
C ARG A 120 11.20 0.61 13.98
N VAL A 121 10.39 1.44 14.64
CA VAL A 121 9.13 0.99 15.28
C VAL A 121 8.09 0.64 14.21
N THR A 122 8.00 1.42 13.14
CA THR A 122 7.13 1.12 11.99
C THR A 122 7.52 -0.19 11.32
N LEU A 123 8.82 -0.39 11.07
CA LEU A 123 9.35 -1.63 10.49
C LEU A 123 9.04 -2.83 11.39
N LYS A 124 9.18 -2.69 12.72
CA LYS A 124 8.82 -3.74 13.69
C LYS A 124 7.33 -4.09 13.67
N TYR A 125 6.45 -3.10 13.45
CA TYR A 125 5.00 -3.30 13.40
C TYR A 125 4.53 -3.95 12.09
N TYR A 126 5.08 -3.53 10.94
CA TYR A 126 4.70 -4.08 9.62
C TYR A 126 5.45 -5.35 9.22
N LEU A 127 6.62 -5.62 9.80
CA LEU A 127 7.36 -6.87 9.63
C LEU A 127 7.35 -7.71 10.92
N PRO A 128 6.17 -8.19 11.38
CA PRO A 128 6.14 -9.06 12.53
C PRO A 128 6.78 -10.41 12.18
N GLY A 129 7.77 -10.81 12.98
CA GLY A 129 8.20 -12.21 13.13
C GLY A 129 8.93 -12.88 11.96
N LYS A 130 8.90 -12.33 10.74
CA LYS A 130 9.52 -12.96 9.56
C LYS A 130 11.02 -12.63 9.41
N LYS A 131 11.78 -12.57 10.50
CA LYS A 131 13.24 -12.36 10.45
C LYS A 131 13.92 -13.35 9.51
N ARG A 132 13.48 -14.62 9.52
CA ARG A 132 13.98 -15.67 8.61
C ARG A 132 13.64 -15.39 7.14
N PHE A 133 12.45 -14.88 6.85
CA PHE A 133 12.07 -14.53 5.46
C PHE A 133 12.87 -13.33 4.95
N ILE A 134 13.03 -12.28 5.75
CA ILE A 134 13.82 -11.11 5.35
C ILE A 134 15.28 -11.50 5.14
N ALA A 135 15.84 -12.32 6.05
CA ALA A 135 17.19 -12.86 5.89
C ALA A 135 17.31 -13.72 4.62
N PHE A 136 16.30 -14.53 4.30
CA PHE A 136 16.26 -15.32 3.08
C PHE A 136 16.18 -14.44 1.81
N VAL A 137 15.34 -13.41 1.82
CA VAL A 137 15.21 -12.45 0.71
C VAL A 137 16.49 -11.65 0.52
N LEU A 138 17.09 -11.14 1.60
CA LEU A 138 18.35 -10.40 1.54
C LEU A 138 19.51 -11.31 1.11
N SER A 139 19.59 -12.53 1.62
CA SER A 139 20.59 -13.52 1.23
C SER A 139 20.42 -13.89 -0.25
N GLY A 140 19.19 -14.14 -0.70
CA GLY A 140 18.89 -14.43 -2.10
C GLY A 140 19.21 -13.25 -3.01
N PHE A 141 18.91 -12.02 -2.61
CA PHE A 141 19.27 -10.82 -3.35
C PHE A 141 20.79 -10.62 -3.42
N PHE A 142 21.49 -10.83 -2.33
CA PHE A 142 22.95 -10.76 -2.29
C PHE A 142 23.59 -11.85 -3.16
N LEU A 143 23.08 -13.08 -3.08
CA LEU A 143 23.52 -14.19 -3.93
C LEU A 143 23.24 -13.90 -5.40
N PHE A 144 22.08 -13.33 -5.72
CA PHE A 144 21.74 -12.90 -7.07
C PHE A 144 22.71 -11.84 -7.58
N LEU A 145 23.00 -10.80 -6.80
CA LEU A 145 23.98 -9.77 -7.15
C LEU A 145 25.37 -10.37 -7.35
N LEU A 146 25.77 -11.32 -6.52
CA LEU A 146 27.06 -12.01 -6.62
C LEU A 146 27.12 -12.87 -7.89
N ILE A 147 26.05 -13.57 -8.24
CA ILE A 147 25.94 -14.30 -9.51
C ILE A 147 26.03 -13.34 -10.69
N VAL A 148 25.30 -12.21 -10.68
CA VAL A 148 25.35 -11.21 -11.75
C VAL A 148 26.75 -10.64 -11.90
N LEU A 149 27.43 -10.34 -10.79
CA LEU A 149 28.79 -9.79 -10.80
C LEU A 149 29.79 -10.82 -11.37
N ILE A 150 29.68 -12.08 -10.95
CA ILE A 150 30.49 -13.17 -11.52
C ILE A 150 30.19 -13.35 -13.01
N LEU A 151 28.91 -13.34 -13.43
CA LEU A 151 28.53 -13.50 -14.84
C LEU A 151 29.03 -12.34 -15.71
N ALA A 152 29.06 -11.12 -15.18
CA ALA A 152 29.52 -9.95 -15.92
C ALA A 152 31.05 -9.98 -16.15
N ASP A 153 31.82 -10.29 -15.11
CA ASP A 153 33.28 -10.14 -15.16
C ASP A 153 34.03 -11.40 -15.62
N THR A 154 33.44 -12.59 -15.47
CA THR A 154 34.13 -13.85 -15.81
C THR A 154 34.00 -14.26 -17.28
N GLN A 155 35.03 -14.94 -17.81
CA GLN A 155 35.02 -15.53 -19.15
C GLN A 155 33.85 -16.50 -19.33
N PHE A 156 33.59 -17.35 -18.32
CA PHE A 156 32.47 -18.27 -18.30
C PHE A 156 31.12 -17.58 -18.48
N GLY A 157 30.91 -16.43 -17.84
CA GLY A 157 29.66 -15.67 -17.97
C GLY A 157 29.47 -15.10 -19.38
N ARG A 158 30.54 -14.63 -20.02
CA ARG A 158 30.49 -14.18 -21.43
C ARG A 158 30.20 -15.33 -22.39
N ASP A 159 30.83 -16.49 -22.19
CA ASP A 159 30.60 -17.69 -23.00
C ASP A 159 29.17 -18.20 -22.84
N PHE A 160 28.63 -18.15 -21.62
CA PHE A 160 27.24 -18.49 -21.33
C PHE A 160 26.26 -17.54 -22.05
N ILE A 161 26.48 -16.21 -21.97
CA ILE A 161 25.65 -15.24 -22.69
C ILE A 161 25.73 -15.46 -24.19
N GLN A 162 26.92 -15.71 -24.75
CA GLN A 162 27.07 -16.02 -26.17
C GLN A 162 26.35 -17.31 -26.57
N GLY A 163 26.36 -18.34 -25.72
CA GLY A 163 25.59 -19.57 -25.94
C GLY A 163 24.09 -19.31 -25.97
N VAL A 164 23.56 -18.54 -25.02
CA VAL A 164 22.14 -18.16 -24.97
C VAL A 164 21.75 -17.33 -26.21
N VAL A 165 22.58 -16.36 -26.59
CA VAL A 165 22.37 -15.54 -27.79
C VAL A 165 22.45 -16.39 -29.06
N GLY A 166 23.34 -17.37 -29.13
CA GLY A 166 23.44 -18.31 -30.26
C GLY A 166 22.17 -19.16 -30.42
N VAL A 167 21.65 -19.72 -29.32
CA VAL A 167 20.38 -20.44 -29.32
C VAL A 167 19.22 -19.52 -29.71
N THR A 168 19.25 -18.27 -29.24
CA THR A 168 18.24 -17.25 -29.60
C THR A 168 18.26 -16.99 -31.10
N HIS A 169 19.42 -16.72 -31.70
CA HIS A 169 19.54 -16.53 -33.15
C HIS A 169 19.13 -17.77 -33.95
N PHE A 170 19.44 -18.98 -33.47
CA PHE A 170 18.99 -20.21 -34.08
C PHE A 170 17.45 -20.28 -34.13
N ILE A 171 16.79 -20.07 -32.99
CA ILE A 171 15.32 -20.08 -32.90
C ILE A 171 14.72 -19.00 -33.81
N PHE A 172 15.24 -17.77 -33.78
CA PHE A 172 14.76 -16.68 -34.63
C PHE A 172 14.95 -16.95 -36.12
N SER A 173 16.08 -17.54 -36.53
CA SER A 173 16.34 -17.89 -37.92
C SER A 173 15.29 -18.88 -38.45
N TRP A 174 14.98 -19.92 -37.67
CA TRP A 174 13.94 -20.89 -38.01
C TRP A 174 12.55 -20.25 -38.11
N ILE A 175 12.21 -19.37 -37.17
CA ILE A 175 10.94 -18.63 -37.19
C ILE A 175 10.85 -17.77 -38.45
N MET A 176 11.91 -17.04 -38.81
CA MET A 176 11.92 -16.18 -40.00
C MET A 176 11.73 -16.96 -41.30
N ILE A 177 12.33 -18.15 -41.42
CA ILE A 177 12.14 -19.04 -42.58
C ILE A 177 10.67 -19.46 -42.69
N ILE A 178 10.06 -19.88 -41.58
CA ILE A 178 8.64 -20.27 -41.55
C ILE A 178 7.75 -19.10 -41.98
N VAL A 179 8.00 -17.90 -41.46
CA VAL A 179 7.25 -16.69 -41.83
C VAL A 179 7.38 -16.42 -43.33
N LEU A 180 8.59 -16.51 -43.89
CA LEU A 180 8.83 -16.26 -45.32
C LEU A 180 8.10 -17.28 -46.21
N VAL A 181 8.10 -18.56 -45.82
CA VAL A 181 7.36 -19.62 -46.52
C VAL A 181 5.84 -19.35 -46.49
N VAL A 182 5.30 -18.95 -45.34
CA VAL A 182 3.88 -18.60 -45.20
C VAL A 182 3.50 -17.40 -46.07
N VAL A 183 4.33 -16.35 -46.05
CA VAL A 183 4.12 -15.15 -46.90
C VAL A 183 4.20 -15.50 -48.38
N GLY A 184 5.18 -16.33 -48.78
CA GLY A 184 5.30 -16.82 -50.16
C GLY A 184 4.07 -17.60 -50.61
N MET A 185 3.57 -18.51 -49.77
CA MET A 185 2.31 -19.23 -50.04
C MET A 185 1.12 -18.27 -50.18
N ALA A 186 1.01 -17.27 -49.31
CA ALA A 186 -0.05 -16.26 -49.40
C ALA A 186 0.00 -15.48 -50.73
N ILE A 187 1.19 -15.08 -51.19
CA ILE A 187 1.38 -14.41 -52.48
C ILE A 187 0.94 -15.32 -53.64
N ILE A 188 1.30 -16.60 -53.60
CA ILE A 188 0.89 -17.58 -54.64
C ILE A 188 -0.63 -17.73 -54.67
N VAL A 189 -1.28 -17.82 -53.50
CA VAL A 189 -2.74 -17.94 -53.40
C VAL A 189 -3.41 -16.69 -53.94
N ILE A 190 -2.99 -15.49 -53.51
CA ILE A 190 -3.53 -14.21 -53.98
C ILE A 190 -3.34 -14.07 -55.49
N GLY A 191 -2.13 -14.37 -56.00
CA GLY A 191 -1.82 -14.31 -57.42
C GLY A 191 -2.65 -15.30 -58.25
N SER A 192 -2.90 -16.50 -57.72
CA SER A 192 -3.75 -17.50 -58.38
C SER A 192 -5.20 -17.03 -58.46
N ILE A 193 -5.76 -16.48 -57.37
CA ILE A 193 -7.12 -15.92 -57.37
C ILE A 193 -7.24 -14.83 -58.45
N PHE A 194 -6.29 -13.89 -58.47
CA PHE A 194 -6.30 -12.78 -59.43
C PHE A 194 -6.14 -13.26 -60.90
N TYR A 195 -5.31 -14.28 -61.13
CA TYR A 195 -5.12 -14.88 -62.45
C TYR A 195 -6.40 -15.55 -62.97
N PHE A 196 -7.11 -16.28 -62.10
CA PHE A 196 -8.37 -16.93 -62.46
C PHE A 196 -9.51 -15.93 -62.68
N GLU A 197 -9.58 -14.86 -61.89
CA GLU A 197 -10.59 -13.80 -62.05
C GLU A 197 -10.46 -13.10 -63.42
N LYS A 198 -9.23 -12.73 -63.80
CA LYS A 198 -8.97 -12.12 -65.12
C LYS A 198 -9.46 -12.98 -66.28
N ARG A 199 -9.29 -14.31 -66.20
CA ARG A 199 -9.76 -15.24 -67.24
C ARG A 199 -11.29 -15.35 -67.29
N HIS A 200 -11.97 -15.21 -66.16
CA HIS A 200 -13.43 -15.21 -66.13
C HIS A 200 -14.01 -13.93 -66.73
N THR A 201 -13.43 -12.75 -66.46
CA THR A 201 -13.88 -11.49 -67.05
C THR A 201 -13.71 -11.49 -68.58
N THR A 202 -12.60 -12.00 -69.11
CA THR A 202 -12.38 -12.06 -70.57
C THR A 202 -13.40 -12.97 -71.26
N LYS A 203 -13.75 -14.12 -70.67
CA LYS A 203 -14.75 -15.02 -71.23
C LYS A 203 -16.17 -14.45 -71.26
N ILE A 204 -16.55 -13.64 -70.27
CA ILE A 204 -17.87 -13.00 -70.23
C ILE A 204 -17.98 -11.92 -71.32
N VAL A 205 -16.91 -11.15 -71.55
CA VAL A 205 -16.85 -10.15 -72.63
C VAL A 205 -16.96 -10.81 -74.00
N ASP A 206 -16.25 -11.93 -74.21
CA ASP A 206 -16.30 -12.68 -75.48
C ASP A 206 -17.69 -13.33 -75.73
N GLU A 207 -18.45 -13.67 -74.67
CA GLU A 207 -19.82 -14.20 -74.79
C GLU A 207 -20.88 -13.11 -74.97
N GLU A 208 -20.69 -11.91 -74.41
CA GLU A 208 -21.58 -10.75 -74.64
C GLU A 208 -21.45 -10.17 -76.06
N GLU A 209 -20.25 -10.13 -76.64
CA GLU A 209 -20.07 -9.73 -78.05
C GLU A 209 -20.76 -10.72 -79.01
N LYS A 210 -20.75 -12.00 -78.68
CA LYS A 210 -21.30 -13.06 -79.54
C LYS A 210 -22.83 -13.19 -79.50
N ASN A 211 -23.49 -12.62 -78.48
CA ASN A 211 -24.95 -12.59 -78.35
C ASN A 211 -25.57 -11.28 -78.86
N ASN A 212 -24.76 -10.28 -79.23
CA ASN A 212 -25.20 -8.99 -79.79
C ASN A 212 -25.02 -8.88 -81.32
N GLU A 213 -24.58 -9.95 -82.00
CA GLU A 213 -24.66 -10.15 -83.45
C GLU A 213 -25.81 -11.10 -83.82
#